data_AF-A0A161M431-F1
#
_entry.id   AF-A0A161M431-F1
#
_cell.length_a   1.000
_cell.length_b   1.000
_cell.length_c   1.000
_cell.angle_alpha   90.00
_cell.angle_beta   90.00
_cell.angle_gamma   90.00
#
_symmetry.space_group_name_H-M   'P 1'
#
loop_
_entity.id
_entity.type
_entity.pdbx_description
1 polymer ?
#
loop_
_entity_poly.entity_id
_entity_poly.type
_entity_poly.pdbx_seq_one_letter_code
_entity_poly.pdbx_strand_id
1 'polypeptide(L)'
;MLYCPLTTRQKRLYTALKKKIRIEDLLHSSGSSYASAQNITSNLMNLVMQFRKVCNHPELFERREPKSPYIMKCEDFVVPRLLTDDSPLLSKDSPPSLQHLLNNFLSIFIHMQLTILFY
;
A
#
# COMPACT_ATOMS: atom_id res chain seq x y z
N MET A 1 -9.28 -26.35 27.06
CA MET A 1 -8.82 -25.12 26.38
C MET A 1 -8.68 -25.42 24.90
N LEU A 2 -9.18 -24.54 24.02
CA LEU A 2 -9.04 -24.69 22.57
C LEU A 2 -7.84 -23.88 22.09
N TYR A 3 -6.96 -24.51 21.32
CA TYR A 3 -5.81 -23.85 20.71
C TYR A 3 -6.24 -23.16 19.40
N CYS A 4 -5.98 -21.86 19.27
CA CYS A 4 -6.24 -21.08 18.07
C CYS A 4 -4.93 -20.59 17.45
N PRO A 5 -4.53 -21.09 16.25
CA PRO A 5 -3.31 -20.64 15.60
C PRO A 5 -3.46 -19.21 15.03
N LEU A 6 -2.35 -18.46 14.99
CA LEU A 6 -2.31 -17.14 14.38
C LEU A 6 -2.45 -17.22 12.85
N THR A 7 -3.21 -16.29 12.28
CA THR A 7 -3.31 -16.10 10.82
C THR A 7 -2.01 -15.59 10.21
N THR A 8 -1.83 -15.72 8.89
CA THR A 8 -0.63 -15.25 8.17
C THR A 8 -0.36 -13.75 8.39
N ARG A 9 -1.41 -12.92 8.39
CA ARG A 9 -1.29 -11.48 8.65
C ARG A 9 -0.82 -11.21 10.09
N GLN A 10 -1.44 -11.87 11.06
CA GLN A 10 -1.05 -11.74 12.47
C GLN A 10 0.38 -12.17 12.69
N LYS A 11 0.84 -13.27 12.08
CA LYS A 11 2.24 -13.71 12.14
C LYS A 11 3.20 -12.65 11.62
N ARG A 12 2.92 -12.04 10.46
CA ARG A 12 3.74 -10.96 9.89
C ARG A 12 3.83 -9.76 10.82
N LEU A 13 2.69 -9.27 11.31
CA LEU A 13 2.63 -8.15 12.25
C LEU A 13 3.35 -8.47 13.56
N TYR A 14 3.14 -9.68 14.08
CA TYR A 14 3.77 -10.16 15.31
C TYR A 14 5.29 -10.22 15.16
N THR A 15 5.81 -10.76 14.06
CA THR A 15 7.25 -10.77 13.77
C THR A 15 7.82 -9.36 13.60
N ALA A 16 7.10 -8.46 12.93
CA ALA A 16 7.51 -7.07 12.78
C ALA A 16 7.59 -6.34 14.13
N LEU A 17 6.59 -6.53 15.00
CA LEU A 17 6.60 -6.01 16.37
C LEU A 17 7.72 -6.60 17.21
N LYS A 18 7.96 -7.90 17.11
CA LYS A 18 9.05 -8.58 17.84
C LYS A 18 10.42 -8.00 17.48
N LYS A 19 10.63 -7.61 16.22
CA LYS A 19 11.86 -6.96 15.76
C LYS A 19 12.06 -5.54 16.31
N LYS A 20 11.00 -4.87 16.78
CA LYS A 20 11.09 -3.54 17.41
C LYS A 20 11.58 -3.59 18.87
N ILE A 21 11.68 -4.79 19.45
CA ILE A 21 12.27 -4.98 20.78
C ILE A 21 13.79 -4.99 20.63
N ARG A 22 14.47 -3.98 21.18
CA ARG A 22 15.94 -4.03 21.32
C ARG A 22 16.28 -4.88 22.54
N ILE A 23 17.07 -5.93 22.34
CA ILE A 23 17.52 -6.83 23.43
C ILE A 23 18.42 -6.06 24.41
N GLU A 24 19.15 -5.08 23.91
CA GLU A 24 19.99 -4.17 24.69
C GLU A 24 19.17 -3.43 25.76
N ASP A 25 17.99 -2.91 25.40
CA ASP A 25 17.11 -2.20 26.35
C ASP A 25 16.57 -3.12 27.45
N LEU A 26 16.46 -4.43 27.18
CA LEU A 26 16.06 -5.44 28.18
C LEU A 26 17.21 -5.80 29.14
N LEU A 27 18.46 -5.82 28.66
CA LEU A 27 19.64 -6.16 29.47
C LEU A 27 20.07 -5.02 30.42
N HIS A 28 19.85 -3.76 30.04
CA HIS A 28 20.18 -2.62 30.89
C HIS A 28 19.24 -2.48 32.11
N SER A 29 18.01 -3.02 32.05
CA SER A 29 17.06 -2.99 33.17
C SER A 29 17.56 -3.73 34.43
N SER A 30 18.51 -4.66 34.31
CA SER A 30 19.10 -5.38 35.44
C SER A 30 20.23 -4.64 36.16
N GLY A 31 20.69 -3.49 35.64
CA GLY A 31 21.85 -2.78 36.20
C GLY A 31 21.79 -1.24 36.14
N SER A 32 20.69 -0.63 35.69
CA SER A 32 20.61 0.82 35.49
C SER A 32 19.78 1.54 36.56
N SER A 33 20.08 2.82 36.79
CA SER A 33 19.47 3.67 37.81
C SER A 33 17.95 3.84 37.61
N TYR A 34 17.22 3.98 38.73
CA TYR A 34 15.75 3.89 38.85
C TYR A 34 14.96 4.67 37.77
N ALA A 35 15.44 5.85 37.34
CA ALA A 35 14.78 6.68 36.32
C ALA A 35 14.86 6.10 34.89
N SER A 36 15.94 5.38 34.55
CA SER A 36 16.08 4.70 33.25
C SER A 36 15.20 3.44 33.19
N ALA A 37 15.08 2.71 34.30
CA ALA A 37 14.23 1.52 34.43
C ALA A 37 12.73 1.83 34.24
N GLN A 38 12.26 3.01 34.68
CA GLN A 38 10.86 3.43 34.50
C GLN A 38 10.50 3.68 33.02
N ASN A 39 11.39 4.30 32.25
CA ASN A 39 11.19 4.53 30.80
C ASN A 39 11.22 3.22 29.99
N ILE A 40 12.08 2.28 30.38
CA ILE A 40 12.12 0.95 29.76
C ILE A 40 10.84 0.16 30.08
N THR A 41 10.37 0.21 31.33
CA THR A 41 9.16 -0.50 31.78
C THR A 41 7.90 0.01 31.08
N SER A 42 7.73 1.31 30.91
CA SER A 42 6.58 1.88 30.20
C SER A 42 6.60 1.52 28.70
N ASN A 43 7.78 1.51 28.07
CA ASN A 43 7.96 1.04 26.69
C ASN A 43 7.61 -0.44 26.53
N LEU A 44 8.01 -1.29 27.49
CA LEU A 44 7.66 -2.72 27.49
C LEU A 44 6.15 -2.95 27.69
N MET A 45 5.50 -2.19 28.59
CA MET A 45 4.03 -2.26 28.76
C MET A 45 3.30 -1.89 27.46
N ASN A 46 3.77 -0.86 26.75
CA ASN A 46 3.22 -0.47 25.46
C ASN A 46 3.37 -1.57 24.41
N LEU A 47 4.48 -2.30 24.42
CA LEU A 47 4.72 -3.44 23.52
C LEU A 47 3.84 -4.65 23.86
N VAL A 48 3.66 -4.98 25.14
CA VAL A 48 2.76 -6.07 25.59
C VAL A 48 1.32 -5.80 25.18
N MET A 49 0.85 -4.56 25.34
CA MET A 49 -0.47 -4.14 24.87
C MET A 49 -0.60 -4.29 23.35
N GLN A 50 0.44 -3.95 22.58
CA GLN A 50 0.44 -4.13 21.12
C GLN A 50 0.42 -5.60 20.71
N PHE A 51 1.15 -6.49 21.38
CA PHE A 51 1.07 -7.92 21.12
C PHE A 51 -0.34 -8.48 21.37
N ARG A 52 -0.99 -8.04 22.46
CA ARG A 52 -2.40 -8.42 22.74
C ARG A 52 -3.35 -7.90 21.67
N LYS A 53 -3.13 -6.69 21.14
CA LYS A 53 -3.91 -6.14 20.02
C LYS A 53 -3.73 -6.98 18.75
N VAL A 54 -2.52 -7.40 18.41
CA VAL A 54 -2.28 -8.22 17.20
C VAL A 54 -2.97 -9.59 17.28
N CYS A 55 -2.95 -10.26 18.43
CA CYS A 55 -3.58 -11.58 18.56
C CYS A 55 -5.12 -11.51 18.57
N ASN A 56 -5.71 -10.49 19.19
CA ASN A 56 -7.16 -10.41 19.39
C ASN A 56 -7.88 -9.53 18.36
N HIS A 57 -7.28 -8.40 17.96
CA HIS A 57 -7.87 -7.42 17.06
C HIS A 57 -6.79 -6.75 16.19
N PRO A 58 -6.25 -7.47 15.19
CA PRO A 58 -5.14 -6.96 14.39
C PRO A 58 -5.51 -5.74 13.52
N GLU A 59 -6.80 -5.42 13.36
CA GLU A 59 -7.28 -4.19 12.71
C GLU A 59 -7.19 -2.94 13.62
N LEU A 60 -7.16 -3.12 14.95
CA LEU A 60 -6.90 -2.02 15.91
C LEU A 60 -5.41 -1.65 15.98
N PHE A 61 -4.54 -2.58 15.56
CA PHE A 61 -3.11 -2.34 15.47
C PHE A 61 -2.76 -1.63 14.15
N GLU A 62 -3.20 -2.22 13.04
CA GLU A 62 -3.00 -1.66 11.71
C GLU A 62 -4.24 -1.99 10.89
N ARG A 63 -5.03 -0.95 10.60
CA ARG A 63 -6.24 -1.07 9.79
C ARG A 63 -5.84 -1.31 8.35
N ARG A 64 -6.54 -2.21 7.66
CA ARG A 64 -6.36 -2.34 6.21
C ARG A 64 -6.82 -1.06 5.52
N GLU A 65 -5.91 -0.43 4.79
CA GLU A 65 -6.25 0.70 3.94
C GLU A 65 -7.12 0.23 2.77
N PRO A 66 -8.15 1.00 2.38
CA PRO A 66 -8.92 0.70 1.19
C PRO A 66 -8.01 0.84 -0.03
N LYS A 67 -7.92 -0.21 -0.84
CA LYS A 67 -7.22 -0.16 -2.12
C LYS A 67 -8.16 0.40 -3.18
N SER A 68 -7.72 1.43 -3.90
CA SER A 68 -8.38 1.92 -5.12
C SER A 68 -7.45 1.75 -6.31
N PRO A 69 -7.99 1.58 -7.53
CA PRO A 69 -7.15 1.54 -8.73
C PRO A 69 -6.35 2.85 -8.86
N TYR A 70 -5.10 2.72 -9.31
CA TYR A 70 -4.26 3.88 -9.60
C TYR A 70 -4.75 4.57 -10.88
N ILE A 71 -4.93 5.89 -10.83
CA ILE A 71 -5.33 6.71 -11.98
C ILE A 71 -4.15 7.61 -12.35
N MET A 72 -3.69 7.49 -13.58
CA MET A 72 -2.70 8.38 -14.18
C MET A 72 -3.37 9.16 -15.30
N LYS A 73 -3.26 10.48 -15.26
CA LYS A 73 -3.65 11.32 -16.40
C LYS A 73 -2.51 11.29 -17.42
N CYS A 74 -2.82 10.97 -18.67
CA CYS A 74 -1.89 11.18 -19.76
C CYS A 74 -2.03 12.65 -20.20
N GLU A 75 -0.92 13.31 -20.48
CA GLU A 75 -0.94 14.68 -21.00
C GLU A 75 -1.58 14.70 -22.39
N ASP A 76 -2.29 15.79 -22.68
CA ASP A 76 -2.91 16.00 -23.98
C ASP A 76 -1.81 16.25 -25.03
N PHE A 77 -1.86 15.53 -26.14
CA PHE A 77 -0.93 15.72 -27.24
C PHE A 77 -1.40 16.89 -28.12
N VAL A 78 -0.56 17.94 -28.24
CA VAL A 78 -0.84 19.08 -29.10
C VAL A 78 -0.56 18.70 -30.55
N VAL A 79 -1.63 18.57 -31.35
CA VAL A 79 -1.53 18.27 -32.78
C VAL A 79 -1.61 19.55 -33.61
N PRO A 80 -0.71 19.77 -34.59
CA PRO A 80 -0.82 20.85 -35.57
C PRO A 80 -2.14 20.80 -36.36
N ARG A 81 -2.75 21.97 -36.59
CA ARG A 81 -4.09 22.10 -37.20
C ARG A 81 -4.23 21.45 -38.59
N LEU A 82 -3.17 21.43 -39.39
CA LEU A 82 -3.19 20.75 -40.70
C LEU A 82 -3.55 19.26 -40.56
N LEU A 83 -3.04 18.61 -39.52
CA LEU A 83 -3.31 17.19 -39.24
C LEU A 83 -4.68 16.98 -38.60
N THR A 84 -5.33 17.99 -38.01
CA THR A 84 -6.71 17.84 -37.50
C THR A 84 -7.74 18.06 -38.60
N ASP A 85 -7.46 18.97 -39.54
CA ASP A 85 -8.44 19.38 -40.55
C ASP A 85 -8.42 18.42 -41.76
N ASP A 86 -7.25 17.96 -42.19
CA ASP A 86 -7.10 17.12 -43.40
C ASP A 86 -6.96 15.61 -43.11
N SER A 87 -6.70 15.22 -41.86
CA SER A 87 -6.55 13.80 -41.53
C SER A 87 -7.91 13.14 -41.31
N PRO A 88 -8.24 12.07 -42.06
CA PRO A 88 -9.46 11.30 -41.81
C PRO A 88 -9.44 10.60 -40.43
N LEU A 89 -8.29 10.58 -39.75
CA LEU A 89 -8.11 9.98 -38.44
C LEU A 89 -8.45 10.94 -37.29
N LEU A 90 -8.19 12.22 -37.47
CA LEU A 90 -8.32 13.25 -36.43
C LEU A 90 -9.38 14.31 -36.76
N SER A 91 -9.95 14.27 -37.95
CA SER A 91 -11.04 15.15 -38.35
C SER A 91 -12.28 14.91 -37.49
N LYS A 92 -13.05 15.98 -37.28
CA LYS A 92 -14.31 15.93 -36.50
C LYS A 92 -15.35 14.99 -37.12
N ASP A 93 -15.25 14.73 -38.41
CA ASP A 93 -16.14 13.84 -39.16
C ASP A 93 -15.65 12.38 -39.17
N SER A 94 -14.59 12.06 -38.44
CA SER A 94 -14.06 10.69 -38.36
C SER A 94 -15.09 9.73 -37.75
N PRO A 95 -15.29 8.53 -38.33
CA PRO A 95 -16.24 7.57 -37.81
C PRO A 95 -15.79 7.04 -36.44
N PRO A 96 -16.74 6.74 -35.52
CA PRO A 96 -16.43 6.34 -34.15
C PRO A 96 -15.60 5.04 -34.06
N SER A 97 -15.70 4.16 -35.06
CA SER A 97 -14.89 2.94 -35.17
C SER A 97 -13.40 3.24 -35.29
N LEU A 98 -13.05 4.29 -36.03
CA LEU A 98 -11.69 4.67 -36.30
C LEU A 98 -11.09 5.44 -35.12
N GLN A 99 -11.87 6.29 -34.46
CA GLN A 99 -11.48 6.91 -33.19
C GLN A 99 -11.22 5.85 -32.12
N HIS A 100 -12.06 4.81 -32.04
CA HIS A 100 -11.83 3.66 -31.15
C HIS A 100 -10.52 2.94 -31.47
N LEU A 101 -10.21 2.76 -32.76
CA LEU A 101 -8.97 2.12 -33.19
C LEU A 101 -7.75 2.96 -32.80
N LEU A 102 -7.75 4.27 -33.09
CA LEU A 102 -6.68 5.17 -32.65
C LEU A 102 -6.49 5.18 -31.15
N ASN A 103 -7.57 5.26 -30.37
CA ASN A 103 -7.50 5.24 -28.91
C ASN A 103 -6.91 3.92 -28.41
N ASN A 104 -7.22 2.80 -29.05
CA ASN A 104 -6.61 1.50 -28.73
C ASN A 104 -5.11 1.51 -29.07
N PHE A 105 -4.73 1.96 -30.28
CA PHE A 105 -3.33 2.02 -30.72
C PHE A 105 -2.46 3.00 -29.90
N LEU A 106 -2.99 4.16 -29.52
CA LEU A 106 -2.27 5.20 -28.78
C LEU A 106 -2.29 4.97 -27.26
N SER A 107 -3.13 4.07 -26.77
CA SER A 107 -3.15 3.69 -25.35
C SER A 107 -2.00 2.75 -25.01
N ILE A 108 -0.80 3.30 -24.93
CA ILE A 108 0.43 2.62 -24.49
C ILE A 108 0.23 1.93 -23.11
N PHE A 109 -0.79 2.32 -22.35
CA PHE A 109 -1.09 1.84 -21.00
C PHE A 109 -2.23 0.81 -20.87
N ILE A 110 -2.88 0.34 -21.95
CA ILE A 110 -3.89 -0.74 -21.83
C ILE A 110 -3.31 -1.96 -21.10
N HIS A 111 -2.05 -2.28 -21.39
CA HIS A 111 -1.37 -3.42 -20.77
C HIS A 111 -0.95 -3.18 -19.32
N MET A 112 -0.84 -1.92 -18.88
CA MET A 112 -0.45 -1.51 -17.51
C MET A 112 -1.66 -1.36 -16.57
N GLN A 113 -2.84 -1.01 -17.10
CA GLN A 113 -4.06 -0.95 -16.28
C GLN A 113 -4.52 -2.35 -15.82
N LEU A 114 -4.34 -3.38 -16.66
CA LEU A 114 -4.66 -4.75 -16.29
C LEU A 114 -3.72 -5.29 -15.20
N THR A 115 -2.43 -5.00 -15.26
CA THR A 115 -1.47 -5.45 -14.22
C THR A 115 -1.69 -4.79 -12.86
N ILE A 116 -2.24 -3.57 -12.79
CA ILE A 116 -2.52 -2.88 -11.52
C ILE A 116 -3.84 -3.36 -10.89
N LEU A 117 -4.80 -3.85 -11.68
CA LEU A 117 -6.06 -4.43 -11.18
C LEU A 117 -5.90 -5.83 -10.56
N PHE A 118 -4.77 -6.51 -10.76
CA PHE A 118 -4.50 -7.86 -10.26
C PHE A 118 -3.49 -7.93 -9.08
N TYR A 119 -3.15 -6.81 -8.43
CA TYR A 119 -2.35 -6.74 -7.19
C TYR A 119 -3.02 -5.91 -6.08
#